data_AF-A0A959F2W5-F1
#
_entry.id   AF-A0A959F2W5-F1
#
_cell.length_a   1.000
_cell.length_b   1.000
_cell.length_c   1.000
_cell.angle_alpha   90.00
_cell.angle_beta   90.00
_cell.angle_gamma   90.00
#
_symmetry.space_group_name_H-M   'P 1'
#
loop_
_entity.id
_entity.type
_entity.pdbx_description
1 polymer ?
#
loop_
_entity_poly.entity_id
_entity_poly.type
_entity_poly.pdbx_seq_one_letter_code
_entity_poly.pdbx_strand_id
1 'polypeptide(L)'
;MFSLGKTFRRYTGLLRSWKAVYIVNNLLNSRRLQHNRELYRKHGLQKSIYAPIGRQDFSSNGEGAPWLDRPGALASMQEHPQFHRFPVAWRDELKKFVEQGYMILRGFYRQESIDLLNEEVDRLLQEGQTDFNYTQRKIMDAFRESELVDQRFFRNPDLLRLLDFTLGRKVVPFQTIHFVEGSEQRAHSDAIHMTTEPQGYLIAAWTALEKTHPGNG
;
A
#
# COMPACT_ATOMS: atom_id res chain seq x y z
N MET A 1 -23.78 -4.40 30.83
CA MET A 1 -22.52 -3.63 30.83
C MET A 1 -22.40 -2.89 29.50
N PHE A 2 -22.52 -1.56 29.52
CA PHE A 2 -22.27 -0.73 28.34
C PHE A 2 -20.78 -0.81 27.99
N SER A 3 -20.43 -1.42 26.86
CA SER A 3 -19.05 -1.42 26.36
C SER A 3 -18.68 0.00 25.92
N LEU A 4 -17.96 0.72 26.78
CA LEU A 4 -17.42 2.05 26.49
C LEU A 4 -16.63 2.07 25.16
N GLY A 5 -16.02 0.95 24.78
CA GLY A 5 -15.26 0.83 23.52
C GLY A 5 -16.10 0.99 22.24
N LYS A 6 -17.39 0.60 22.26
CA LYS A 6 -18.29 0.77 21.10
C LYS A 6 -18.83 2.20 21.00
N THR A 7 -19.15 2.83 22.14
CA THR A 7 -19.66 4.21 22.18
C THR A 7 -18.56 5.23 21.83
N PHE A 8 -17.32 4.99 22.27
CA PHE A 8 -16.16 5.83 21.95
C PHE A 8 -15.77 5.77 20.46
N ARG A 9 -15.98 4.61 19.81
CA ARG A 9 -15.76 4.45 18.36
C ARG A 9 -16.75 5.26 17.50
N ARG A 10 -17.97 5.51 17.99
CA ARG A 10 -19.04 6.21 17.25
C ARG A 10 -18.99 7.73 17.38
N TYR A 11 -18.65 8.27 18.56
CA TYR A 11 -18.64 9.73 18.81
C TYR A 11 -17.37 10.45 18.37
N THR A 12 -16.34 9.71 17.97
CA THR A 12 -15.06 10.30 17.57
C THR A 12 -15.03 10.83 16.13
N GLY A 13 -16.02 10.55 15.28
CA GLY A 13 -16.02 11.02 13.89
C GLY A 13 -16.05 12.55 13.76
N LEU A 14 -16.98 13.22 14.46
CA LEU A 14 -17.12 14.68 14.44
C LEU A 14 -15.99 15.41 15.17
N LEU A 15 -15.52 14.89 16.30
CA LEU A 15 -14.41 15.51 17.03
C LEU A 15 -13.07 15.30 16.31
N ARG A 16 -12.86 14.17 15.64
CA ARG A 16 -11.63 13.91 14.85
C ARG A 16 -11.53 14.77 13.59
N SER A 17 -12.64 15.32 13.09
CA SER A 17 -12.57 16.25 11.95
C SER A 17 -12.05 17.63 12.35
N TRP A 18 -11.98 17.95 13.64
CA TRP A 18 -11.51 19.24 14.13
C TRP A 18 -9.98 19.27 14.19
N LYS A 19 -9.36 20.23 13.48
CA LYS A 19 -7.90 20.41 13.44
C LYS A 19 -7.27 20.58 14.83
N ALA A 20 -7.98 21.20 15.77
CA ALA A 20 -7.50 21.37 17.14
C ALA A 20 -7.36 20.02 17.86
N VAL A 21 -8.35 19.12 17.72
CA VAL A 21 -8.31 17.78 18.31
C VAL A 21 -7.16 16.97 17.72
N TYR A 22 -6.92 17.08 16.41
CA TYR A 22 -5.76 16.47 15.74
C TYR A 22 -4.43 16.96 16.33
N ILE A 23 -4.26 18.28 16.50
CA ILE A 23 -3.03 18.86 17.07
C ILE A 23 -2.81 18.40 18.50
N VAL A 24 -3.86 18.42 19.34
CA VAL A 24 -3.78 17.95 20.73
C VAL A 24 -3.38 16.46 20.76
N ASN A 25 -4.00 15.63 19.93
CA ASN A 25 -3.64 14.22 19.83
C ASN A 25 -2.17 14.02 19.44
N ASN A 26 -1.67 14.83 18.49
CA ASN A 26 -0.26 14.78 18.08
C ASN A 26 0.70 15.23 19.18
N LEU A 27 0.34 16.26 19.96
CA LEU A 27 1.13 16.72 21.10
C LEU A 27 1.23 15.63 22.18
N LEU A 28 0.12 14.96 22.50
CA LEU A 28 0.10 13.83 23.43
C LEU A 28 0.95 12.65 22.95
N ASN A 29 1.11 12.49 21.63
CA ASN A 29 1.96 11.47 21.00
C ASN A 29 3.33 12.01 20.54
N SER A 30 3.77 13.14 21.09
CA SER A 30 4.94 13.89 20.57
C SER A 30 6.20 13.05 20.42
N ARG A 31 6.53 12.18 21.39
CA ARG A 31 7.70 11.28 21.33
C ARG A 31 7.70 10.40 20.08
N ARG A 32 6.53 9.92 19.65
CA ARG A 32 6.39 9.09 18.44
C ARG A 32 6.57 9.89 17.16
N LEU A 33 6.39 11.22 17.19
CA LEU A 33 6.43 12.08 16.02
C LEU A 33 7.76 12.84 15.87
N GLN A 34 8.65 12.80 16.88
CA GLN A 34 9.91 13.55 16.86
C GLN A 34 10.80 13.23 15.65
N HIS A 35 10.82 11.97 15.21
CA HIS A 35 11.58 11.53 14.04
C HIS A 35 11.16 12.26 12.74
N ASN A 36 9.92 12.77 12.66
CA ASN A 36 9.44 13.51 11.50
C ASN A 36 10.13 14.86 11.32
N ARG A 37 10.79 15.42 12.34
CA ARG A 37 11.49 16.71 12.21
C ARG A 37 12.58 16.67 11.14
N GLU A 38 13.31 15.55 11.07
CA GLU A 38 14.35 15.38 10.07
C GLU A 38 13.76 15.31 8.66
N LEU A 39 12.65 14.56 8.50
CA LEU A 39 11.91 14.49 7.24
C LEU A 39 11.36 15.86 6.83
N TYR A 40 10.80 16.61 7.76
CA TYR A 40 10.28 17.96 7.49
C TYR A 40 11.38 18.89 7.00
N ARG A 41 12.55 18.88 7.64
CA ARG A 41 13.71 19.66 7.20
C ARG A 41 14.20 19.21 5.82
N LYS A 42 14.30 17.90 5.59
CA LYS A 42 14.73 17.32 4.30
C LYS A 42 13.82 17.75 3.15
N HIS A 43 12.52 17.83 3.38
CA HIS A 43 11.51 18.19 2.38
C HIS A 43 11.12 19.68 2.40
N GLY A 44 11.85 20.52 3.15
CA GLY A 44 11.61 21.97 3.19
C GLY A 44 10.26 22.38 3.80
N LEU A 45 9.64 21.51 4.61
CA LEU A 45 8.34 21.76 5.23
C LEU A 45 8.46 22.82 6.34
N GLN A 46 7.80 23.96 6.16
CA GLN A 46 7.78 25.07 7.11
C GLN A 46 6.62 24.99 8.12
N LYS A 47 6.27 23.77 8.53
CA LYS A 47 5.17 23.51 9.48
C LYS A 47 5.64 22.74 10.70
N SER A 48 4.89 22.89 11.78
CA SER A 48 5.05 22.04 12.96
C SER A 48 4.70 20.59 12.61
N ILE A 49 5.50 19.64 13.11
CA ILE A 49 5.24 18.19 13.03
C ILE A 49 3.94 17.75 13.72
N TYR A 50 3.30 18.64 14.48
CA TYR A 50 2.01 18.39 15.13
C TYR A 50 0.83 18.95 14.35
N ALA A 51 1.08 19.84 13.38
CA ALA A 51 0.04 20.45 12.56
C ALA A 51 -0.41 19.53 11.43
N PRO A 52 -1.65 19.69 10.92
CA PRO A 52 -2.07 19.01 9.69
C PRO A 52 -1.17 19.41 8.53
N ILE A 53 -0.75 18.41 7.76
CA ILE A 53 0.04 18.56 6.54
C ILE A 53 -0.82 18.23 5.33
N GLY A 54 -0.63 18.99 4.25
CA GLY A 54 -1.25 18.74 2.95
C GLY A 54 -0.33 19.14 1.81
N ARG A 55 -0.79 18.89 0.58
CA ARG A 55 0.00 19.16 -0.64
C ARG A 55 0.53 20.59 -0.72
N GLN A 56 -0.29 21.58 -0.33
CA GLN A 56 0.10 22.99 -0.38
C GLN A 56 1.31 23.36 0.49
N ASP A 57 1.70 22.49 1.41
CA ASP A 57 2.80 22.75 2.33
C ASP A 57 4.17 22.38 1.73
N PHE A 58 4.20 21.67 0.60
CA PHE A 58 5.41 21.28 -0.11
C PHE A 58 5.79 22.35 -1.14
N SER A 59 7.04 22.82 -1.08
CA SER A 59 7.55 23.93 -1.91
C SER A 59 8.05 23.48 -3.29
N SER A 60 8.36 22.20 -3.44
CA SER A 60 8.77 21.60 -4.70
C SER A 60 7.70 20.63 -5.16
N ASN A 61 7.26 20.74 -6.41
CA ASN A 61 6.72 19.58 -7.12
C ASN A 61 7.91 18.60 -7.18
N GLY A 62 7.96 17.59 -6.30
CA GLY A 62 9.13 16.71 -6.18
C GLY A 62 9.55 16.10 -7.52
N GLU A 63 10.72 15.47 -7.56
CA GLU A 63 11.37 14.88 -8.75
C GLU A 63 10.44 14.05 -9.66
N GLY A 64 9.73 14.71 -10.59
CA GLY A 64 8.97 14.17 -11.72
C GLY A 64 7.97 13.03 -11.43
N ALA A 65 7.17 12.68 -12.43
CA ALA A 65 6.46 11.41 -12.41
C ALA A 65 7.45 10.22 -12.39
N PRO A 66 7.04 9.02 -11.97
CA PRO A 66 7.80 7.78 -12.15
C PRO A 66 8.34 7.68 -13.58
N TRP A 67 9.53 7.09 -13.75
CA TRP A 67 10.21 7.11 -15.05
C TRP A 67 9.44 6.37 -16.16
N LEU A 68 8.66 5.34 -15.81
CA LEU A 68 7.79 4.63 -16.75
C LEU A 68 6.53 5.41 -17.15
N ASP A 69 6.18 6.47 -16.42
CA ASP A 69 5.05 7.35 -16.74
C ASP A 69 5.49 8.54 -17.63
N ARG A 70 6.78 8.62 -17.99
CA ARG A 70 7.35 9.72 -18.78
C ARG A 70 7.26 9.42 -20.29
N PRO A 71 7.20 10.46 -21.14
CA PRO A 71 7.33 10.26 -22.59
C PRO A 71 8.61 9.50 -22.94
N GLY A 72 8.51 8.52 -23.84
CA GLY A 72 9.63 7.68 -24.26
C GLY A 72 9.99 6.52 -23.31
N ALA A 73 9.21 6.32 -22.23
CA ALA A 73 9.43 5.26 -21.25
C ALA A 73 9.67 3.88 -21.86
N LEU A 74 8.91 3.49 -22.89
CA LEU A 74 9.04 2.18 -23.53
C LEU A 74 10.44 1.96 -24.13
N ALA A 75 10.96 2.95 -24.87
CA ALA A 75 12.29 2.87 -25.46
C ALA A 75 13.38 2.85 -24.38
N SER A 76 13.30 3.78 -23.41
CA SER A 76 14.24 3.82 -22.29
C SER A 76 14.25 2.53 -21.47
N MET A 77 13.09 1.90 -21.29
CA MET A 77 12.95 0.64 -20.57
C MET A 77 13.60 -0.52 -21.33
N GLN A 78 13.42 -0.58 -22.65
CA GLN A 78 13.99 -1.63 -23.48
C GLN A 78 15.51 -1.58 -23.55
N GLU A 79 16.12 -0.41 -23.33
CA GLU A 79 17.58 -0.23 -23.26
C GLU A 79 18.14 -0.48 -21.85
N HIS A 80 17.29 -0.54 -20.83
CA HIS A 80 17.73 -0.61 -19.44
C HIS A 80 18.29 -2.01 -19.09
N PRO A 81 19.53 -2.15 -18.58
CA PRO A 81 20.13 -3.46 -18.32
C PRO A 81 19.32 -4.36 -17.37
N GLN A 82 18.69 -3.76 -16.36
CA GLN A 82 17.83 -4.50 -15.41
C GLN A 82 16.58 -5.09 -16.08
N PHE A 83 16.03 -4.45 -17.13
CA PHE A 83 14.87 -4.96 -17.85
C PHE A 83 15.14 -6.35 -18.40
N HIS A 84 16.33 -6.57 -18.97
CA HIS A 84 16.73 -7.85 -19.54
C HIS A 84 16.97 -8.96 -18.50
N ARG A 85 17.08 -8.61 -17.21
CA ARG A 85 17.23 -9.58 -16.11
C ARG A 85 15.89 -10.13 -15.61
N PHE A 86 14.77 -9.54 -16.00
CA PHE A 86 13.46 -10.07 -15.66
C PHE A 86 13.06 -11.24 -16.58
N PRO A 87 12.25 -12.19 -16.08
CA PRO A 87 11.66 -13.24 -16.91
C PRO A 87 10.95 -12.65 -18.14
N VAL A 88 10.97 -13.38 -19.26
CA VAL A 88 10.38 -12.90 -20.52
C VAL A 88 8.92 -12.49 -20.35
N ALA A 89 8.13 -13.30 -19.63
CA ALA A 89 6.73 -13.00 -19.34
C ALA A 89 6.56 -11.65 -18.62
N TRP A 90 7.44 -11.31 -17.67
CA TRP A 90 7.36 -10.03 -16.94
C TRP A 90 7.77 -8.85 -17.80
N ARG A 91 8.74 -9.05 -18.71
CA ARG A 91 9.14 -8.00 -19.66
C ARG A 91 8.00 -7.60 -20.58
N ASP A 92 7.19 -8.55 -21.03
CA ASP A 92 6.03 -8.25 -21.88
C ASP A 92 4.92 -7.55 -21.09
N GLU A 93 4.70 -7.95 -19.83
CA GLU A 93 3.75 -7.30 -18.93
C GLU A 93 4.21 -5.89 -18.50
N LEU A 94 5.51 -5.63 -18.36
CA LEU A 94 6.07 -4.30 -18.14
C LEU A 94 5.83 -3.35 -19.33
N LYS A 95 5.87 -3.85 -20.58
CA LYS A 95 5.49 -3.03 -21.75
C LYS A 95 4.02 -2.63 -21.68
N LYS A 96 3.14 -3.58 -21.34
CA LYS A 96 1.71 -3.30 -21.15
C LYS A 96 1.48 -2.31 -20.02
N PHE A 97 2.26 -2.36 -18.94
CA PHE A 97 2.15 -1.41 -17.84
C PHE A 97 2.31 0.04 -18.31
N VAL A 98 3.30 0.32 -19.16
CA VAL A 98 3.54 1.66 -19.72
C VAL A 98 2.32 2.18 -20.50
N GLU A 99 1.60 1.30 -21.18
CA GLU A 99 0.44 1.65 -22.01
C GLU A 99 -0.90 1.67 -21.24
N GLN A 100 -1.05 0.79 -20.25
CA GLN A 100 -2.33 0.46 -19.63
C GLN A 100 -2.41 0.81 -18.14
N GLY A 101 -1.28 1.12 -17.49
CA GLY A 101 -1.19 1.43 -16.07
C GLY A 101 -1.30 0.22 -15.14
N TYR A 102 -1.33 -1.01 -15.66
CA TYR A 102 -1.31 -2.25 -14.88
C TYR A 102 -0.61 -3.39 -15.62
N MET A 103 -0.25 -4.44 -14.88
CA MET A 103 0.43 -5.62 -15.40
C MET A 103 -0.07 -6.89 -14.72
N ILE A 104 -0.08 -8.03 -15.42
CA ILE A 104 -0.61 -9.31 -14.91
C ILE A 104 0.52 -10.33 -14.80
N LEU A 105 0.99 -10.58 -13.58
CA LEU A 105 2.05 -11.55 -13.29
C LEU A 105 1.47 -12.95 -13.07
N ARG A 106 1.06 -13.62 -14.16
CA ARG A 106 0.48 -14.98 -14.09
C ARG A 106 1.48 -15.96 -13.49
N GLY A 107 1.05 -16.72 -12.47
CA GLY A 107 1.88 -17.71 -11.79
C GLY A 107 3.04 -17.11 -10.98
N PHE A 108 2.95 -15.83 -10.59
CA PHE A 108 3.96 -15.21 -9.72
C PHE A 108 4.12 -16.00 -8.40
N TYR A 109 3.00 -16.34 -7.77
CA TYR A 109 2.95 -17.29 -6.67
C TYR A 109 2.45 -18.63 -7.20
N ARG A 110 3.04 -19.71 -6.68
CA ARG A 110 2.58 -21.08 -6.94
C ARG A 110 1.36 -21.39 -6.07
N GLN A 111 0.53 -22.34 -6.51
CA GLN A 111 -0.69 -22.72 -5.80
C GLN A 111 -0.39 -23.13 -4.35
N GLU A 112 0.68 -23.88 -4.11
CA GLU A 112 1.04 -24.32 -2.76
C GLU A 112 1.42 -23.15 -1.86
N SER A 113 1.95 -22.06 -2.42
CA SER A 113 2.22 -20.84 -1.63
C SER A 113 0.91 -20.14 -1.25
N ILE A 114 -0.06 -20.08 -2.17
CA ILE A 114 -1.36 -19.49 -1.90
C ILE A 114 -2.12 -20.30 -0.85
N ASP A 115 -2.10 -21.63 -0.94
CA ASP A 115 -2.75 -22.50 0.04
C ASP A 115 -2.15 -22.29 1.45
N LEU A 116 -0.81 -22.24 1.55
CA LEU A 116 -0.12 -21.93 2.81
C LEU A 116 -0.47 -20.55 3.38
N LEU A 117 -0.69 -19.56 2.53
CA LEU A 117 -1.09 -18.21 2.97
C LEU A 117 -2.52 -18.23 3.53
N ASN A 118 -3.44 -18.91 2.85
CA ASN A 118 -4.83 -19.03 3.28
C ASN A 118 -4.91 -19.79 4.62
N GLU A 119 -4.23 -20.94 4.74
CA GLU A 119 -4.15 -21.72 5.98
C GLU A 119 -3.57 -20.91 7.14
N GLU A 120 -2.53 -20.11 6.90
CA GLU A 120 -1.94 -19.27 7.93
C GLU A 120 -2.91 -18.18 8.39
N VAL A 121 -3.61 -17.53 7.47
CA VAL A 121 -4.61 -16.50 7.82
C VAL A 121 -5.78 -17.12 8.58
N ASP A 122 -6.24 -18.31 8.20
CA ASP A 122 -7.27 -19.04 8.93
C ASP A 122 -6.81 -19.41 10.34
N ARG A 123 -5.57 -19.85 10.51
CA ARG A 123 -4.96 -20.11 11.82
C ARG A 123 -4.92 -18.85 12.69
N LEU A 124 -4.47 -17.72 12.13
CA LEU A 124 -4.44 -16.44 12.84
C LEU A 124 -5.83 -16.01 13.33
N LEU A 125 -6.88 -16.26 12.54
CA LEU A 125 -8.27 -15.99 12.93
C LEU A 125 -8.74 -16.93 14.04
N GLN A 126 -8.48 -18.23 13.91
CA GLN A 126 -8.90 -19.24 14.90
C GLN A 126 -8.24 -19.03 16.27
N GLU A 127 -6.98 -18.60 16.27
CA GLU A 127 -6.24 -18.26 17.49
C GLU A 127 -6.55 -16.86 18.04
N GLY A 128 -7.33 -16.05 17.31
CA GLY A 128 -7.65 -14.67 17.68
C GLY A 128 -6.46 -13.71 17.63
N GLN A 129 -5.42 -14.05 16.85
CA GLN A 129 -4.25 -13.19 16.61
C GLN A 129 -4.56 -12.09 15.60
N THR A 130 -5.54 -12.31 14.72
CA THR A 130 -6.12 -11.29 13.86
C THR A 130 -7.65 -11.35 13.90
N ASP A 131 -8.30 -10.32 13.39
CA ASP A 131 -9.77 -10.23 13.36
C ASP A 131 -10.21 -9.45 12.12
N PHE A 132 -11.46 -9.67 11.74
CA PHE A 132 -12.08 -8.90 10.69
C PHE A 132 -12.27 -7.44 11.09
N ASN A 133 -12.26 -6.58 10.08
CA ASN A 133 -12.69 -5.21 10.22
C ASN A 133 -14.18 -5.13 10.61
N TYR A 134 -14.67 -3.91 10.85
CA TYR A 134 -16.06 -3.67 11.24
C TYR A 134 -17.10 -4.12 10.20
N THR A 135 -16.70 -4.37 8.94
CA THR A 135 -17.59 -4.90 7.90
C THR A 135 -17.56 -6.41 7.79
N GLN A 136 -16.72 -7.11 8.58
CA GLN A 136 -16.56 -8.56 8.54
C GLN A 136 -16.07 -9.12 7.19
N ARG A 137 -15.42 -8.28 6.37
CA ARG A 137 -15.01 -8.62 4.99
C ARG A 137 -13.50 -8.53 4.73
N LYS A 138 -12.77 -7.87 5.64
CA LYS A 138 -11.35 -7.56 5.44
C LYS A 138 -10.56 -7.86 6.69
N ILE A 139 -9.37 -8.41 6.50
CA ILE A 139 -8.35 -8.59 7.55
C ILE A 139 -7.22 -7.62 7.21
N MET A 140 -6.92 -6.71 8.12
CA MET A 140 -5.95 -5.64 7.88
C MET A 140 -4.59 -6.03 8.44
N ASP A 141 -3.52 -5.75 7.68
CA ASP A 141 -2.14 -5.83 8.16
C ASP A 141 -1.73 -7.18 8.77
N ALA A 142 -2.24 -8.31 8.24
CA ALA A 142 -1.92 -9.66 8.73
C ALA A 142 -0.39 -9.96 8.76
N PHE A 143 0.41 -9.23 7.99
CA PHE A 143 1.88 -9.30 8.02
C PHE A 143 2.49 -8.95 9.39
N ARG A 144 1.75 -8.26 10.27
CA ARG A 144 2.24 -7.92 11.61
C ARG A 144 2.25 -9.12 12.55
N GLU A 145 1.39 -10.09 12.28
CA GLU A 145 1.13 -11.23 13.16
C GLU A 145 1.77 -12.53 12.64
N SER A 146 2.22 -12.55 11.38
CA SER A 146 2.83 -13.73 10.77
C SER A 146 4.06 -13.39 9.93
N GLU A 147 5.19 -13.99 10.30
CA GLU A 147 6.43 -13.91 9.53
C GLU A 147 6.29 -14.54 8.14
N LEU A 148 5.43 -15.56 7.99
CA LEU A 148 5.12 -16.16 6.69
C LEU A 148 4.45 -15.14 5.78
N VAL A 149 3.39 -14.48 6.26
CA VAL A 149 2.68 -13.43 5.51
C VAL A 149 3.61 -12.27 5.18
N ASP A 150 4.44 -11.87 6.15
CA ASP A 150 5.39 -10.78 5.96
C ASP A 150 6.46 -11.10 4.92
N GLN A 151 7.28 -12.11 5.17
CA GLN A 151 8.51 -12.33 4.42
C GLN A 151 8.25 -12.99 3.05
N ARG A 152 7.23 -13.85 2.93
CA ARG A 152 6.96 -14.57 1.68
C ARG A 152 6.09 -13.79 0.69
N PHE A 153 5.24 -12.89 1.20
CA PHE A 153 4.26 -12.15 0.39
C PHE A 153 4.46 -10.64 0.46
N PHE A 154 4.31 -10.04 1.65
CA PHE A 154 4.32 -8.58 1.79
C PHE A 154 5.67 -7.94 1.43
N ARG A 155 6.77 -8.60 1.81
CA ARG A 155 8.16 -8.18 1.55
C ARG A 155 8.88 -9.11 0.57
N ASN A 156 8.13 -9.79 -0.30
CA ASN A 156 8.70 -10.68 -1.30
C ASN A 156 9.77 -9.94 -2.14
N PRO A 157 11.03 -10.42 -2.16
CA PRO A 157 12.14 -9.67 -2.75
C PRO A 157 12.02 -9.51 -4.27
N ASP A 158 11.42 -10.48 -4.95
CA ASP A 158 11.22 -10.41 -6.39
C ASP A 158 10.11 -9.42 -6.77
N LEU A 159 9.03 -9.40 -5.99
CA LEU A 159 7.97 -8.42 -6.16
C LEU A 159 8.51 -7.01 -5.92
N LEU A 160 9.20 -6.80 -4.79
CA LEU A 160 9.79 -5.50 -4.48
C LEU A 160 10.81 -5.07 -5.54
N ARG A 161 11.65 -5.98 -6.05
CA ARG A 161 12.59 -5.68 -7.13
C ARG A 161 11.89 -5.25 -8.42
N LEU A 162 10.76 -5.86 -8.75
CA LEU A 162 9.95 -5.48 -9.89
C LEU A 162 9.31 -4.10 -9.67
N LEU A 163 8.68 -3.86 -8.51
CA LEU A 163 8.04 -2.58 -8.20
C LEU A 163 9.06 -1.43 -8.07
N ASP A 164 10.24 -1.71 -7.51
CA ASP A 164 11.38 -0.78 -7.44
C ASP A 164 11.77 -0.32 -8.85
N PHE A 165 11.87 -1.28 -9.78
CA PHE A 165 12.15 -1.00 -11.18
C PHE A 165 11.01 -0.21 -11.82
N THR A 166 9.75 -0.61 -11.65
CA THR A 166 8.59 0.05 -12.23
C THR A 166 8.50 1.52 -11.82
N LEU A 167 8.71 1.84 -10.54
CA LEU A 167 8.63 3.21 -10.04
C LEU A 167 9.96 3.98 -10.19
N GLY A 168 11.07 3.30 -10.47
CA GLY A 168 12.41 3.90 -10.51
C GLY A 168 12.91 4.38 -9.14
N ARG A 169 12.31 3.88 -8.05
CA ARG A 169 12.64 4.23 -6.66
C ARG A 169 12.42 3.03 -5.77
N LYS A 170 13.10 3.00 -4.61
CA LYS A 170 12.87 1.98 -3.59
C LYS A 170 11.42 2.06 -3.06
N VAL A 171 10.68 0.99 -3.22
CA VAL A 171 9.32 0.79 -2.71
C VAL A 171 9.39 0.37 -1.25
N VAL A 172 8.53 0.99 -0.44
CA VAL A 172 8.35 0.65 0.96
C VAL A 172 6.92 0.13 1.13
N PRO A 173 6.73 -1.19 1.33
CA PRO A 173 5.41 -1.75 1.58
C PRO A 173 4.94 -1.32 2.98
N PHE A 174 3.68 -0.89 3.09
CA PHE A 174 3.18 -0.30 4.34
C PHE A 174 1.79 -0.78 4.80
N GLN A 175 1.03 -1.50 3.95
CA GLN A 175 -0.31 -2.00 4.29
C GLN A 175 -0.65 -3.29 3.53
N THR A 176 -1.36 -4.21 4.18
CA THR A 176 -2.05 -5.32 3.50
C THR A 176 -3.53 -5.32 3.83
N ILE A 177 -4.31 -5.86 2.88
CA ILE A 177 -5.74 -6.11 3.06
C ILE A 177 -6.01 -7.51 2.51
N HIS A 178 -6.39 -8.43 3.39
CA HIS A 178 -6.91 -9.74 3.01
C HIS A 178 -8.42 -9.64 2.85
N PHE A 179 -8.94 -10.06 1.70
CA PHE A 179 -10.37 -10.07 1.42
C PHE A 179 -10.89 -11.50 1.51
N VAL A 180 -12.03 -11.71 2.20
CA VAL A 180 -12.73 -13.00 2.25
C VAL A 180 -13.90 -13.10 1.26
N GLU A 181 -14.25 -11.98 0.64
CA GLU A 181 -15.27 -11.87 -0.39
C GLU A 181 -14.75 -10.94 -1.50
N GLY A 182 -15.33 -11.04 -2.69
CA GLY A 182 -15.14 -10.04 -3.74
C GLY A 182 -15.37 -8.62 -3.19
N SER A 183 -14.55 -7.66 -3.62
CA SER A 183 -14.55 -6.33 -3.00
C SER A 183 -15.89 -5.58 -3.17
N GLU A 184 -16.65 -5.88 -4.23
CA GLU A 184 -17.86 -5.17 -4.69
C GLU A 184 -17.66 -3.64 -4.79
N GLN A 185 -16.41 -3.17 -4.85
CA GLN A 185 -16.12 -1.75 -4.83
C GLN A 185 -16.42 -1.14 -6.20
N ARG A 186 -17.13 -0.01 -6.20
CA ARG A 186 -17.27 0.80 -7.42
C ARG A 186 -15.90 1.24 -7.92
N ALA A 187 -15.81 1.53 -9.21
CA ALA A 187 -14.62 2.13 -9.80
C ALA A 187 -14.18 3.35 -8.98
N HIS A 188 -12.92 3.35 -8.55
CA HIS A 188 -12.31 4.38 -7.72
C HIS A 188 -10.80 4.44 -7.99
N SER A 189 -10.13 5.42 -7.37
CA SER A 189 -8.68 5.55 -7.41
C SER A 189 -8.13 5.73 -6.01
N ASP A 190 -7.22 4.83 -5.61
CA ASP A 190 -6.54 4.92 -4.32
C ASP A 190 -5.76 6.22 -4.15
N ALA A 191 -5.27 6.81 -5.26
CA ALA A 191 -4.54 8.07 -5.27
C ALA A 191 -5.34 9.24 -4.63
N ILE A 192 -6.67 9.17 -4.63
CA ILE A 192 -7.56 10.16 -4.00
C ILE A 192 -7.55 10.02 -2.48
N HIS A 193 -7.46 8.79 -1.98
CA HIS A 193 -7.48 8.48 -0.56
C HIS A 193 -6.08 8.49 0.06
N MET A 194 -5.07 8.13 -0.72
CA MET A 194 -3.70 7.90 -0.30
C MET A 194 -2.78 8.38 -1.42
N THR A 195 -1.84 9.27 -1.13
CA THR A 195 -0.90 9.78 -2.12
C THR A 195 0.49 9.90 -1.54
N THR A 196 1.49 9.90 -2.42
CA THR A 196 2.87 10.22 -2.11
C THR A 196 3.18 11.67 -2.46
N GLU A 197 4.29 12.19 -1.93
CA GLU A 197 4.95 13.40 -2.43
C GLU A 197 6.42 13.05 -2.78
N PRO A 198 6.86 13.20 -4.04
CA PRO A 198 6.06 13.56 -5.23
C PRO A 198 4.94 12.57 -5.53
N GLN A 199 3.94 13.01 -6.30
CA GLN A 199 2.81 12.18 -6.71
C GLN A 199 3.21 11.10 -7.72
N GLY A 200 2.39 10.06 -7.85
CA GLY A 200 2.57 8.97 -8.81
C GLY A 200 3.37 7.78 -8.30
N TYR A 201 3.94 7.85 -7.10
CA TYR A 201 4.78 6.77 -6.54
C TYR A 201 4.01 5.82 -5.63
N LEU A 202 2.69 5.75 -5.76
CA LEU A 202 1.86 4.74 -5.11
C LEU A 202 1.56 3.63 -6.11
N ILE A 203 1.83 2.39 -5.72
CA ILE A 203 1.51 1.18 -6.50
C ILE A 203 0.91 0.12 -5.57
N ALA A 204 -0.06 -0.63 -6.08
CA ALA A 204 -0.69 -1.73 -5.38
C ALA A 204 -0.41 -3.05 -6.11
N ALA A 205 -0.21 -4.12 -5.33
CA ALA A 205 -0.13 -5.48 -5.84
C ALA A 205 -1.34 -6.26 -5.32
N TRP A 206 -2.17 -6.75 -6.24
CA TRP A 206 -3.32 -7.59 -5.92
C TRP A 206 -2.98 -9.05 -6.25
N THR A 207 -3.08 -9.91 -5.25
CA THR A 207 -2.79 -11.34 -5.39
C THR A 207 -4.09 -12.13 -5.35
N ALA A 208 -4.36 -12.91 -6.38
CA ALA A 208 -5.45 -13.87 -6.37
C ALA A 208 -5.16 -14.99 -5.36
N LEU A 209 -6.04 -15.15 -4.37
CA LEU A 209 -5.95 -16.20 -3.36
C LEU A 209 -6.82 -17.42 -3.69
N GLU A 210 -7.60 -17.30 -4.76
CA GLU A 210 -8.42 -18.34 -5.36
C GLU A 210 -8.47 -18.13 -6.87
N LYS A 211 -9.07 -19.07 -7.60
CA LYS A 211 -9.27 -18.93 -9.04
C LYS A 211 -10.23 -17.78 -9.33
N THR A 212 -9.78 -16.77 -10.06
CA THR A 212 -10.62 -15.62 -10.44
C THR A 212 -11.38 -15.85 -11.75
N HIS A 213 -12.63 -15.43 -11.78
CA HIS A 213 -13.50 -15.39 -12.94
C HIS A 213 -14.50 -14.22 -12.82
N PRO A 214 -15.27 -13.88 -13.87
CA PRO A 214 -16.19 -12.74 -13.85
C PRO A 214 -17.34 -12.81 -12.82
N GLY A 215 -17.39 -13.82 -11.96
CA GLY A 215 -18.49 -14.09 -11.03
C GLY A 215 -18.09 -14.16 -9.56
N ASN A 216 -16.81 -13.98 -9.21
CA ASN A 216 -16.33 -14.02 -7.82
C ASN A 216 -15.55 -12.76 -7.41
N GLY A 217 -15.88 -11.61 -8.02
CA GLY A 217 -15.27 -10.32 -7.70
C GLY A 217 -15.89 -9.17 -8.47
#